data_AF-A0A1Y1KTT5-F1
#
_entry.id   AF-A0A1Y1KTT5-F1
#
_cell.length_a   1.000
_cell.length_b   1.000
_cell.length_c   1.000
_cell.angle_alpha   90.00
_cell.angle_beta   90.00
_cell.angle_gamma   90.00
#
_symmetry.space_group_name_H-M   'P 1'
#
loop_
_entity.id
_entity.type
_entity.pdbx_description
1 polymer ?
#
loop_
_entity_poly.entity_id
_entity_poly.type
_entity_poly.pdbx_seq_one_letter_code
_entity_poly.pdbx_strand_id
1 'polypeptide(L)'
;FQFITSQGTLQRPVECPDLLYDIMEVCWKWKPKDRPLFHDIIRKLESHIGQHFRLVSFFHSFEGDQYMMNLQERTYSHPALINHLNKSDGVYWDSCYDDV
;
A
#
# COMPACT_ATOMS: atom_id res chain seq x y z
N PHE A 1 -13.97 -15.54 -2.74
CA PHE A 1 -12.92 -15.05 -3.67
C PHE A 1 -13.44 -14.10 -4.75
N GLN A 2 -14.67 -14.31 -5.30
CA GLN A 2 -15.26 -13.48 -6.36
C GLN A 2 -15.27 -11.96 -6.08
N PHE A 3 -15.52 -11.56 -4.83
CA PHE A 3 -15.60 -10.14 -4.46
C PHE A 3 -14.29 -9.39 -4.73
N ILE A 4 -13.17 -9.97 -4.31
CA ILE A 4 -11.84 -9.38 -4.50
C ILE A 4 -11.46 -9.44 -5.98
N THR A 5 -11.67 -10.57 -6.68
CA THR A 5 -11.35 -10.69 -8.11
C THR A 5 -12.16 -9.73 -9.00
N SER A 6 -13.34 -9.31 -8.55
CA SER A 6 -14.18 -8.33 -9.24
C SER A 6 -13.85 -6.88 -8.83
N GLN A 7 -12.69 -6.66 -8.20
CA GLN A 7 -12.21 -5.36 -7.71
C GLN A 7 -13.14 -4.71 -6.67
N GLY A 8 -13.89 -5.51 -5.91
CA GLY A 8 -14.76 -5.02 -4.84
C GLY A 8 -13.97 -4.46 -3.66
N THR A 9 -14.46 -3.36 -3.08
CA THR A 9 -13.97 -2.75 -1.84
C THR A 9 -15.05 -2.79 -0.77
N LEU A 10 -14.63 -2.85 0.51
CA LEU A 10 -15.58 -2.91 1.61
C LEU A 10 -16.33 -1.57 1.75
N GLN A 11 -17.61 -1.68 2.11
CA GLN A 11 -18.44 -0.52 2.42
C GLN A 11 -17.97 0.14 3.73
N ARG A 12 -18.18 1.44 3.83
CA ARG A 12 -17.87 2.20 5.04
C ARG A 12 -18.69 1.69 6.24
N PRO A 13 -18.05 1.41 7.39
CA PRO A 13 -18.78 1.11 8.63
C PRO A 13 -19.59 2.33 9.10
N VAL A 14 -20.74 2.08 9.74
CA VAL A 14 -21.76 3.10 10.10
C VAL A 14 -21.22 4.25 10.97
N GLU A 15 -20.13 4.04 11.71
CA GLU A 15 -19.53 5.05 12.60
C GLU A 15 -18.05 5.28 12.30
N CYS A 16 -17.60 4.96 11.09
CA CYS A 16 -16.20 5.15 10.71
C CYS A 16 -15.92 6.64 10.43
N PRO A 17 -14.92 7.28 11.04
CA PRO A 17 -14.48 8.63 10.70
C PRO A 17 -14.01 8.75 9.24
N ASP A 18 -14.24 9.91 8.61
CA ASP A 18 -13.85 10.16 7.21
C ASP A 18 -12.36 9.87 6.99
N LEU A 19 -11.50 10.40 7.88
CA LEU A 19 -10.04 10.21 7.81
C LEU A 19 -9.63 8.74 7.72
N LEU A 20 -10.25 7.88 8.53
CA LEU A 20 -9.93 6.44 8.54
C LEU A 20 -10.45 5.76 7.28
N TYR A 21 -11.64 6.15 6.81
CA TYR A 21 -12.19 5.61 5.56
C TYR A 21 -11.35 6.00 4.34
N ASP A 22 -10.91 7.26 4.27
CA ASP A 22 -10.02 7.75 3.21
C ASP A 22 -8.72 6.94 3.14
N ILE A 23 -8.13 6.61 4.30
CA ILE A 23 -6.93 5.75 4.38
C ILE A 23 -7.25 4.33 3.88
N MET A 24 -8.40 3.77 4.28
CA MET A 24 -8.81 2.45 3.82
C MET A 24 -9.01 2.40 2.30
N GLU A 25 -9.68 3.39 1.70
CA GLU A 25 -9.92 3.44 0.25
C GLU A 25 -8.64 3.48 -0.58
N VAL A 26 -7.62 4.22 -0.15
CA VAL A 26 -6.32 4.24 -0.85
C VAL A 26 -5.52 2.95 -0.60
N CYS A 27 -5.66 2.32 0.56
CA CYS A 27 -5.04 1.02 0.85
C CYS A 27 -5.66 -0.13 0.05
N TRP A 28 -6.95 -0.03 -0.31
CA TRP A 28 -7.67 -1.05 -1.08
C TRP A 28 -7.56 -0.91 -2.59
N LYS A 29 -6.70 -0.02 -3.11
CA LYS A 29 -6.49 0.09 -4.55
C LYS A 29 -6.04 -1.25 -5.14
N TRP A 30 -6.66 -1.60 -6.26
CA TRP A 30 -6.43 -2.87 -6.95
C TRP A 30 -4.95 -3.07 -7.28
N LYS A 31 -4.35 -2.07 -7.92
CA LYS A 31 -2.93 -2.08 -8.29
C LYS A 31 -2.07 -1.78 -7.07
N PRO A 32 -1.07 -2.61 -6.75
CA PRO A 32 -0.18 -2.37 -5.62
C PRO A 32 0.50 -1.00 -5.66
N LYS A 33 0.89 -0.53 -6.86
CA LYS A 33 1.56 0.77 -7.05
C LYS A 33 0.68 1.99 -6.72
N ASP A 34 -0.64 1.83 -6.76
CA ASP A 34 -1.61 2.91 -6.47
C ASP A 34 -1.91 3.01 -4.97
N ARG A 35 -1.45 2.06 -4.15
CA ARG A 35 -1.60 2.07 -2.70
C ARG A 35 -0.57 3.03 -2.06
N PRO A 36 -0.89 3.69 -0.95
CA PRO A 36 0.06 4.56 -0.27
C PRO A 36 1.26 3.77 0.28
N LEU A 37 2.38 4.45 0.49
CA LEU A 37 3.44 3.94 1.34
C LEU A 37 3.08 4.21 2.81
N PHE A 38 3.71 3.50 3.74
CA PHE A 38 3.43 3.68 5.17
C PHE A 38 3.62 5.12 5.64
N HIS A 39 4.66 5.79 5.13
CA HIS A 39 4.94 7.18 5.49
C HIS A 39 3.86 8.16 4.96
N ASP A 40 3.18 7.85 3.85
CA ASP A 40 2.02 8.63 3.38
C ASP A 40 0.84 8.53 4.37
N ILE A 41 0.63 7.34 4.94
CA ILE A 41 -0.40 7.10 5.95
C ILE A 41 -0.07 7.87 7.23
N ILE A 42 1.19 7.84 7.68
CA ILE A 42 1.63 8.59 8.88
C ILE A 42 1.42 10.10 8.66
N ARG A 43 1.80 10.64 7.49
CA ARG A 43 1.56 12.06 7.14
C ARG A 43 0.09 12.46 7.23
N LYS A 44 -0.86 11.58 6.87
CA LYS A 44 -2.30 11.85 7.02
C LYS A 44 -2.75 11.87 8.48
N LEU A 45 -2.11 11.07 9.33
CA LEU A 45 -2.43 10.95 10.76
C LEU A 45 -1.68 11.96 11.63
N GLU A 46 -0.79 12.75 11.06
CA GLU A 46 0.18 13.61 11.73
C GLU A 46 -0.42 14.58 12.76
N SER A 47 -1.60 15.15 12.46
CA SER A 47 -2.32 16.05 13.37
C SER A 47 -3.07 15.34 14.50
N HIS A 48 -3.17 14.02 14.43
CA HIS A 48 -3.92 13.17 15.37
C HIS A 48 -2.99 12.32 16.27
N ILE A 49 -1.68 12.38 16.04
CA ILE A 49 -0.67 11.67 16.83
C ILE A 49 -0.09 12.56 17.93
N GLY A 50 0.07 11.98 19.12
CA GLY A 50 0.61 12.68 20.28
C GLY A 50 2.12 12.88 20.22
N GLN A 51 2.63 13.77 21.06
CA GLN A 51 4.06 14.10 21.14
C GLN A 51 4.96 12.89 21.39
N HIS A 52 4.47 11.90 22.16
CA HIS A 52 5.24 10.68 22.43
C HIS A 52 5.65 9.96 21.14
N PHE A 53 4.74 9.81 20.17
CA PHE A 53 5.05 9.17 18.90
C PHE A 53 6.14 9.94 18.13
N ARG A 54 6.07 11.28 18.11
CA ARG A 54 7.09 12.13 17.47
C ARG A 54 8.49 11.90 18.04
N LEU A 55 8.59 11.56 19.32
CA LEU A 55 9.88 11.35 19.99
C LEU A 55 10.48 9.96 19.77
N VAL A 56 9.65 8.95 19.46
CA VAL A 56 10.10 7.54 19.46
C VAL A 56 9.89 6.81 18.13
N SER A 57 9.11 7.37 17.21
CA SER A 57 8.81 6.71 15.93
C SER A 57 9.98 6.78 14.96
N PHE A 58 10.17 5.71 14.18
CA PHE A 58 11.08 5.71 13.04
C PHE A 58 10.83 6.88 12.08
N PHE A 59 9.55 7.23 11.83
CA PHE A 59 9.18 8.30 10.90
C PHE A 59 9.76 9.68 11.28
N HIS A 60 10.04 9.92 12.56
CA HIS A 60 10.62 11.17 13.07
C HIS A 60 12.09 11.04 13.47
N SER A 61 12.71 9.87 13.27
CA SER A 61 14.11 9.65 13.59
C SER A 61 15.01 10.03 12.42
N PHE A 62 16.31 10.21 12.69
CA PHE A 62 17.30 10.49 11.65
C PHE A 62 17.33 9.40 10.57
N GLU A 63 17.18 8.13 10.96
CA GLU A 63 17.11 7.00 10.04
C GLU A 63 15.86 7.07 9.14
N GLY A 64 14.73 7.53 9.68
CA GLY A 64 13.51 7.78 8.90
C GLY A 64 13.71 8.85 7.85
N ASP A 65 14.30 9.99 8.22
CA ASP A 65 14.61 11.07 7.30
C ASP A 65 15.54 10.59 6.17
N GLN A 66 16.60 9.86 6.53
CA GLN A 66 17.53 9.30 5.56
C GLN A 66 16.86 8.29 4.63
N TYR A 67 15.99 7.43 5.16
CA TYR A 67 15.20 6.52 4.35
C TYR A 67 14.31 7.28 3.34
N MET A 68 13.66 8.35 3.77
CA MET A 68 12.81 9.16 2.90
C MET A 68 13.61 9.89 1.80
N MET A 69 14.81 10.39 2.11
CA MET A 69 15.69 11.03 1.13
C MET A 69 16.17 10.06 0.04
N ASN A 70 16.36 8.79 0.39
CA ASN A 70 16.88 7.76 -0.50
C ASN A 70 15.79 6.86 -1.11
N LEU A 71 14.51 7.24 -0.96
CA LEU A 71 13.39 6.43 -1.42
C LEU A 71 13.40 6.30 -2.94
N GLN A 72 13.51 5.07 -3.43
CA GLN A 72 13.49 4.75 -4.85
C GLN A 72 12.07 4.52 -5.36
N GLU A 73 11.91 4.50 -6.69
CA GLU A 73 10.64 4.14 -7.31
C GLU A 73 10.19 2.74 -6.92
N ARG A 74 8.87 2.59 -6.77
CA ARG A 74 8.28 1.30 -6.38
C ARG A 74 8.41 0.31 -7.53
N THR A 75 9.00 -0.84 -7.25
CA THR A 75 9.00 -1.95 -8.19
C THR A 75 7.57 -2.38 -8.52
N TYR A 76 7.34 -2.73 -9.79
CA TYR A 76 6.03 -3.20 -10.22
C TYR A 76 5.72 -4.53 -9.55
N SER A 77 4.71 -4.51 -8.68
CA SER A 77 4.13 -5.72 -8.09
C SER A 77 2.78 -5.98 -8.75
N HIS A 78 2.52 -7.24 -9.07
CA HIS A 78 1.29 -7.62 -9.76
C HIS A 78 0.07 -7.54 -8.81
N PRO A 79 -1.08 -7.03 -9.27
CA PRO A 79 -2.34 -7.15 -8.55
C PRO A 79 -2.65 -8.60 -8.17
N ALA A 80 -3.39 -8.77 -7.07
CA ALA A 80 -3.82 -10.08 -6.63
C ALA A 80 -4.59 -10.80 -7.77
N LEU A 81 -4.22 -12.06 -8.04
CA LEU A 81 -4.97 -13.03 -8.87
C LEU A 81 -4.83 -12.94 -10.40
N ILE A 82 -3.92 -12.14 -10.96
CA ILE A 82 -3.72 -12.19 -12.42
C ILE A 82 -3.10 -13.53 -12.89
N ASN A 83 -2.42 -14.29 -12.02
CA ASN A 83 -1.95 -15.64 -12.36
C ASN A 83 -3.10 -16.63 -12.71
N HIS A 84 -4.35 -16.32 -12.36
CA HIS A 84 -5.52 -17.14 -12.72
C HIS A 84 -6.26 -16.66 -13.98
N LEU A 85 -5.99 -15.44 -14.46
CA LEU A 85 -6.59 -14.92 -15.69
C LEU A 85 -5.81 -15.32 -16.95
N ASN A 86 -4.51 -15.60 -16.83
CA ASN A 86 -3.66 -16.02 -17.95
C ASN A 86 -3.62 -17.54 -18.18
N LYS A 87 -4.61 -18.31 -17.71
CA LYS A 87 -4.60 -19.77 -17.92
C LYS A 87 -5.03 -20.20 -19.34
N SER A 88 -5.46 -19.26 -20.18
CA SER A 88 -5.87 -19.51 -21.58
C SER A 88 -4.89 -19.00 -22.65
N ASP A 89 -3.93 -18.15 -22.30
CA ASP A 89 -2.90 -17.67 -23.23
C ASP A 89 -1.53 -17.94 -22.59
N GLY A 90 -0.82 -18.94 -23.12
CA GLY A 90 0.36 -19.56 -22.51
C GLY A 90 1.56 -18.63 -22.33
N VAL A 91 1.49 -17.74 -21.35
CA VAL A 91 2.62 -17.00 -20.82
C VAL A 91 2.93 -17.57 -19.44
N TYR A 92 3.84 -18.54 -19.45
CA TYR A 92 4.54 -19.03 -18.27
C TYR A 92 5.36 -17.86 -17.72
N TRP A 93 4.95 -17.32 -16.58
CA TRP A 93 5.77 -16.33 -15.88
C TRP A 93 6.97 -17.07 -15.32
N ASP A 94 8.09 -16.91 -16.01
CA ASP A 94 9.36 -17.42 -15.56
C ASP A 94 9.70 -16.83 -14.19
N SER A 95 10.37 -17.67 -13.43
CA SER A 95 10.75 -17.49 -12.05
C SER A 95 11.42 -16.14 -11.77
N CYS A 96 11.27 -15.73 -10.51
CA CYS A 96 12.19 -14.87 -9.78
C CYS A 96 13.63 -14.88 -10.29
N TYR A 97 14.24 -13.69 -10.29
CA TYR A 97 15.66 -13.35 -10.53
C TYR A 97 16.15 -13.57 -11.96
N ASP A 98 16.43 -12.46 -12.65
CA ASP A 98 17.74 -12.16 -13.24
C ASP A 98 17.74 -10.71 -13.78
N ASP A 99 18.57 -9.85 -13.19
CA ASP A 99 19.60 -9.08 -13.90
C ASP A 99 20.15 -7.89 -13.07
N VAL A 100 21.38 -8.13 -12.57
CA VAL A 100 22.50 -7.24 -12.18
C VAL A 100 22.40 -6.38 -10.92
#